data_AF-B8HI19-F1
#
_entry.id   AF-B8HI19-F1
#
_cell.length_a   1.000
_cell.length_b   1.000
_cell.length_c   1.000
_cell.angle_alpha   90.00
_cell.angle_beta   90.00
_cell.angle_gamma   90.00
#
_symmetry.space_group_name_H-M   'P 1'
#
loop_
_entity.id
_entity.type
_entity.pdbx_description
1 polymer ?
#
loop_
_entity_poly.entity_id
_entity_poly.type
_entity_poly.pdbx_seq_one_letter_code
_entity_poly.pdbx_strand_id
1 'polypeptide(L)'
;MTTKHLWEIEHPYRCEYGNFYERGLHSRYESWAEFSRPVEYDRSGPRLKQTGTLLYSGDPDMNCLFRWDWDALHLTDPDLFPEEHHRLSLFFIMQGKPYNQSVEVKVTEEDEPAVRAWLAERADTMRAMWEPLLG
;
A
#
# COMPACT_ATOMS: atom_id res chain seq x y z
N MET A 1 11.25 -22.28 -11.28
CA MET A 1 11.59 -20.86 -11.48
C MET A 1 11.44 -20.20 -10.11
N THR A 2 12.48 -19.57 -9.59
CA THR A 2 12.41 -18.81 -8.34
C THR A 2 11.51 -17.59 -8.57
N THR A 3 10.51 -17.40 -7.70
CA THR A 3 9.67 -16.20 -7.71
C THR A 3 10.55 -15.01 -7.33
N LYS A 4 10.57 -13.97 -8.18
CA LYS A 4 11.28 -12.72 -7.86
C LYS A 4 10.74 -12.11 -6.58
N HIS A 5 11.62 -11.53 -5.77
CA HIS A 5 11.22 -10.73 -4.63
C HIS A 5 10.41 -9.52 -5.08
N LEU A 6 9.53 -9.01 -4.22
CA LEU A 6 8.68 -7.86 -4.56
C LEU A 6 9.50 -6.60 -4.87
N TRP A 7 10.65 -6.40 -4.20
CA TRP A 7 11.55 -5.28 -4.46
C TRP A 7 12.41 -5.42 -5.72
N GLU A 8 12.34 -6.55 -6.43
CA GLU A 8 12.99 -6.74 -7.74
C GLU A 8 12.05 -6.42 -8.90
N ILE A 9 10.80 -6.01 -8.62
CA ILE A 9 9.79 -5.68 -9.62
C ILE A 9 9.78 -4.16 -9.84
N GLU A 10 10.10 -3.75 -11.06
CA GLU A 10 10.03 -2.35 -11.48
C GLU A 10 8.74 -2.10 -12.27
N HIS A 11 8.01 -1.05 -11.89
CA HIS A 11 6.84 -0.59 -12.64
C HIS A 11 7.23 0.51 -13.65
N PRO A 12 6.66 0.48 -14.88
CA PRO A 12 6.90 1.55 -15.84
C PRO A 12 6.31 2.87 -15.32
N TYR A 13 7.11 3.94 -15.36
CA TYR A 13 6.79 5.29 -14.85
C TYR A 13 6.91 5.42 -13.33
N ARG A 14 7.13 6.65 -12.81
CA ARG A 14 7.19 6.97 -11.37
C ARG A 14 5.85 7.55 -10.92
N CYS A 15 5.34 7.16 -9.75
CA CYS A 15 4.22 7.84 -9.12
C CYS A 15 4.75 8.75 -8.00
N GLU A 16 4.24 9.98 -7.93
CA GLU A 16 4.63 10.92 -6.87
C GLU A 16 3.80 10.71 -5.61
N TYR A 17 4.43 10.92 -4.46
CA TYR A 17 3.74 10.87 -3.17
C TYR A 17 2.78 12.05 -3.01
N GLY A 18 1.60 11.77 -2.44
CA GLY A 18 0.58 12.76 -2.11
C GLY A 18 -0.39 13.08 -3.25
N ASN A 19 -1.10 14.20 -3.09
CA ASN A 19 -2.11 14.68 -4.03
C ASN A 19 -1.91 16.19 -4.22
N PHE A 20 -1.82 16.63 -5.48
CA PHE A 20 -1.58 18.04 -5.80
C PHE A 20 -2.73 18.95 -5.34
N TYR A 21 -3.96 18.47 -5.40
CA TYR A 21 -5.18 19.24 -5.11
C TYR A 21 -5.59 19.20 -3.64
N GLU A 22 -5.10 18.25 -2.85
CA GLU A 22 -5.44 18.09 -1.44
C GLU A 22 -4.21 17.69 -0.63
N ARG A 23 -3.84 18.55 0.34
CA ARG A 23 -2.68 18.30 1.19
C ARG A 23 -2.99 17.22 2.22
N GLY A 24 -2.00 16.44 2.60
CA GLY A 24 -2.15 15.43 3.66
C GLY A 24 -2.76 14.10 3.21
N LEU A 25 -2.97 13.88 1.91
CA LEU A 25 -3.32 12.56 1.35
C LEU A 25 -2.09 11.65 1.19
N HIS A 26 -1.28 11.62 2.22
CA HIS A 26 -0.14 10.72 2.39
C HIS A 26 -0.12 10.25 3.84
N SER A 27 -0.19 8.94 4.04
CA SER A 27 -0.15 8.32 5.38
C SER A 27 1.10 7.48 5.54
N ARG A 28 1.64 7.43 6.75
CA ARG A 28 2.82 6.63 7.09
C ARG A 28 2.45 5.62 8.17
N TYR A 29 2.99 4.42 8.06
CA TYR A 29 2.84 3.33 9.02
C TYR A 29 4.23 2.77 9.35
N GLU A 30 4.48 2.52 10.64
CA GLU A 30 5.79 2.12 11.16
C GLU A 30 6.05 0.61 11.01
N SER A 31 5.03 -0.16 10.61
CA SER A 31 5.16 -1.60 10.33
C SER A 31 4.02 -2.09 9.44
N TRP A 32 4.23 -3.22 8.77
CA TRP A 32 3.15 -3.94 8.10
C TRP A 32 2.01 -4.29 9.06
N ALA A 33 2.33 -4.73 10.28
CA ALA A 33 1.34 -5.07 11.31
C ALA A 33 0.43 -3.89 11.71
N GLU A 34 0.95 -2.66 11.69
CA GLU A 34 0.15 -1.46 11.94
C GLU A 34 -0.79 -1.17 10.76
N PHE A 35 -0.29 -1.24 9.53
CA PHE A 35 -1.08 -1.04 8.32
C PHE A 35 -2.16 -2.12 8.16
N SER A 36 -1.83 -3.37 8.44
CA SER A 36 -2.71 -4.52 8.29
C SER A 36 -3.72 -4.68 9.44
N ARG A 37 -3.72 -3.76 10.41
CA ARG A 37 -4.64 -3.83 11.55
C ARG A 37 -6.09 -3.64 11.06
N PRO A 38 -7.00 -4.60 11.33
CA PRO A 38 -8.41 -4.44 11.02
C PRO A 38 -9.00 -3.19 11.65
N VAL A 39 -9.97 -2.57 10.98
CA VAL A 39 -10.64 -1.41 11.54
C VAL A 39 -11.51 -1.81 12.72
N GLU A 40 -11.24 -1.18 13.87
CA GLU A 40 -12.05 -1.32 15.07
C GLU A 40 -12.61 0.05 15.48
N TYR A 41 -13.82 0.04 16.02
CA TYR A 41 -14.51 1.23 16.50
C TYR A 41 -14.74 1.13 18.00
N ASP A 42 -14.07 1.99 18.76
CA ASP A 42 -14.34 2.17 20.18
C ASP A 42 -15.43 3.24 20.37
N ARG A 43 -16.54 2.81 20.96
CA ARG A 43 -17.73 3.63 21.27
C ARG A 43 -17.87 3.95 22.76
N SER A 44 -16.88 3.61 23.58
CA SER A 44 -16.93 3.82 25.03
C SER A 44 -16.84 5.30 25.43
N GLY A 45 -16.28 6.15 24.56
CA GLY A 45 -16.14 7.58 24.78
C GLY A 45 -17.20 8.44 24.08
N PRO A 46 -17.20 9.77 24.32
CA PRO A 46 -18.13 10.71 23.69
C PRO A 46 -17.88 10.91 22.19
N ARG A 47 -16.78 10.37 21.65
CA ARG A 47 -16.44 10.39 20.23
C ARG A 47 -16.11 8.98 19.78
N LEU A 48 -16.57 8.62 18.59
CA LEU A 48 -16.18 7.40 17.90
C LEU A 48 -14.66 7.43 17.67
N LYS A 49 -13.94 6.46 18.22
CA LYS A 49 -12.51 6.30 17.98
C LYS A 49 -12.30 5.12 17.04
N GLN A 50 -11.79 5.41 15.85
CA GLN A 50 -11.36 4.38 14.91
C GLN A 50 -9.90 3.99 15.18
N THR A 51 -9.59 2.70 15.12
CA THR A 51 -8.21 2.20 15.01
C THR A 51 -8.07 1.38 13.72
N GLY A 52 -6.84 1.21 13.23
CA GLY A 52 -6.59 0.55 11.93
C GLY A 52 -6.99 1.43 10.73
N THR A 53 -6.92 0.86 9.53
CA THR A 53 -7.20 1.58 8.28
C THR A 53 -8.14 0.82 7.34
N LEU A 54 -9.07 1.56 6.74
CA LEU A 54 -9.97 1.05 5.71
C LEU A 54 -9.23 0.78 4.39
N LEU A 55 -8.01 1.31 4.21
CA LEU A 55 -7.19 1.02 3.02
C LEU A 55 -6.76 -0.46 2.97
N TYR A 56 -6.61 -1.09 4.14
CA TYR A 56 -6.29 -2.51 4.24
C TYR A 56 -7.55 -3.39 4.26
N SER A 57 -8.51 -3.08 5.13
CA SER A 57 -9.65 -3.96 5.45
C SER A 57 -11.02 -3.51 4.89
N GLY A 58 -11.07 -2.34 4.24
CA GLY A 58 -12.26 -1.83 3.60
C GLY A 58 -12.50 -2.42 2.21
N ASP A 59 -13.55 -1.92 1.56
CA ASP A 59 -13.93 -2.32 0.21
C ASP A 59 -12.82 -1.96 -0.82
N PRO A 60 -12.24 -2.95 -1.52
CA PRO A 60 -11.22 -2.72 -2.54
C PRO A 60 -11.68 -1.86 -3.72
N ASP A 61 -12.97 -1.85 -4.04
CA ASP A 61 -13.51 -1.01 -5.12
C ASP A 61 -13.53 0.46 -4.68
N MET A 62 -13.84 0.72 -3.41
CA MET A 62 -13.80 2.09 -2.87
C MET A 62 -12.36 2.60 -2.66
N ASN A 63 -11.41 1.69 -2.43
CA ASN A 63 -10.00 1.97 -2.15
C ASN A 63 -9.12 1.25 -3.17
N CYS A 64 -9.29 1.59 -4.45
CA CYS A 64 -8.65 0.89 -5.56
C CYS A 64 -7.12 1.12 -5.53
N LEU A 65 -6.37 0.08 -5.17
CA LEU A 65 -4.91 0.08 -5.27
C LEU A 65 -4.52 -0.09 -6.74
N PHE A 66 -3.95 0.96 -7.34
CA PHE A 66 -3.57 0.94 -8.75
C PHE A 66 -2.07 0.77 -8.97
N ARG A 67 -1.27 0.97 -7.91
CA ARG A 67 0.17 0.81 -7.93
C ARG A 67 0.72 0.52 -6.55
N TRP A 68 1.80 -0.24 -6.50
CA TRP A 68 2.67 -0.40 -5.35
C TRP A 68 4.12 -0.31 -5.82
N ASP A 69 5.05 0.03 -4.92
CA ASP A 69 6.48 -0.04 -5.17
C ASP A 69 7.15 -0.51 -3.88
N TRP A 70 8.03 -1.50 -3.94
CA TRP A 70 8.82 -1.95 -2.79
C TRP A 70 10.29 -1.59 -3.01
N ASP A 71 10.82 -0.70 -2.18
CA ASP A 71 12.23 -0.34 -2.20
C ASP A 71 13.00 -1.06 -1.09
N ALA A 72 14.05 -1.80 -1.43
CA ALA A 72 15.04 -2.32 -0.48
C ALA A 72 16.26 -1.37 -0.48
N LEU A 73 16.12 -0.19 0.13
CA LEU A 73 17.05 0.93 0.00
C LEU A 73 18.48 0.62 0.47
N HIS A 74 18.62 -0.29 1.43
CA HIS A 74 19.93 -0.78 1.88
C HIS A 74 20.69 -1.62 0.83
N LEU A 75 19.98 -2.16 -0.17
CA LEU A 75 20.57 -2.86 -1.31
C LEU A 75 20.88 -1.90 -2.47
N THR A 76 20.04 -0.88 -2.67
CA THR A 76 20.21 0.07 -3.79
C THR A 76 21.19 1.20 -3.47
N ASP A 77 21.18 1.69 -2.23
CA ASP A 77 21.95 2.86 -1.77
C ASP A 77 22.61 2.58 -0.40
N PRO A 78 23.51 1.59 -0.30
CA PRO A 78 24.09 1.13 0.97
C PRO A 78 24.87 2.21 1.74
N ASP A 79 25.42 3.21 1.05
CA ASP A 79 26.11 4.34 1.68
C ASP A 79 25.16 5.25 2.48
N LEU A 80 23.90 5.36 2.02
CA LEU A 80 22.86 6.15 2.68
C LEU A 80 22.06 5.33 3.69
N PHE A 81 21.93 4.04 3.43
CA PHE A 81 21.16 3.09 4.24
C PHE A 81 22.04 1.89 4.61
N PRO A 82 22.97 2.05 5.58
CA PRO A 82 23.90 0.98 5.95
C PRO A 82 23.26 -0.17 6.74
N GLU A 83 22.04 0.05 7.25
CA GLU A 83 21.23 -0.95 7.95
C GLU A 83 20.05 -1.38 7.08
N GLU A 84 19.47 -2.55 7.37
CA GLU A 84 18.29 -3.04 6.66
C GLU A 84 17.19 -1.99 6.63
N HIS A 85 16.83 -1.60 5.41
CA HIS A 85 15.84 -0.55 5.16
C HIS A 85 14.98 -0.97 3.98
N HIS A 86 13.76 -1.40 4.29
CA HIS A 86 12.73 -1.66 3.28
C HIS A 86 11.55 -0.71 3.47
N ARG A 87 10.98 -0.29 2.34
CA ARG A 87 9.84 0.61 2.28
C ARG A 87 8.86 0.14 1.21
N LEU A 88 7.60 -0.03 1.60
CA LEU A 88 6.49 -0.29 0.69
C LEU A 88 5.69 0.99 0.49
N SER A 89 5.62 1.44 -0.76
CA SER A 89 4.78 2.55 -1.21
C SER A 89 3.52 2.00 -1.86
N LEU A 90 2.35 2.48 -1.46
CA LEU A 90 1.05 2.06 -1.99
C LEU A 90 0.27 3.27 -2.49
N PHE A 91 -0.37 3.15 -3.65
CA PHE A 91 -1.09 4.25 -4.29
C PHE A 91 -2.52 3.85 -4.61
N PHE A 92 -3.45 4.62 -4.07
CA PHE A 92 -4.88 4.36 -4.12
C PHE A 92 -5.61 5.46 -4.89
N ILE A 93 -6.65 5.06 -5.62
CA ILE A 93 -7.73 5.94 -6.07
C ILE A 93 -8.93 5.68 -5.17
N MET A 94 -9.37 6.73 -4.46
CA MET A 94 -10.52 6.69 -3.56
C MET A 94 -11.79 6.98 -4.38
N GLN A 95 -12.33 5.94 -5.02
CA GLN A 95 -13.32 6.08 -6.09
C GLN A 95 -14.60 6.81 -5.64
N GLY A 96 -15.00 6.64 -4.39
CA GLY A 96 -16.19 7.31 -3.83
C GLY A 96 -16.02 8.83 -3.59
N LYS A 97 -14.80 9.37 -3.66
CA LYS A 97 -14.49 10.78 -3.37
C LYS A 97 -13.46 11.38 -4.36
N PRO A 98 -13.50 10.95 -5.62
CA PRO A 98 -12.40 10.92 -6.61
C PRO A 98 -11.10 11.67 -6.23
N TYR A 99 -10.37 11.17 -5.23
CA TYR A 99 -9.02 11.67 -4.90
C TYR A 99 -8.03 10.52 -4.81
N ASN A 100 -6.77 10.79 -5.14
CA ASN A 100 -5.70 9.83 -4.93
C ASN A 100 -5.12 9.97 -3.51
N GLN A 101 -4.73 8.85 -2.92
CA GLN A 101 -4.04 8.80 -1.64
C GLN A 101 -2.82 7.89 -1.78
N SER A 102 -1.70 8.30 -1.18
CA SER A 102 -0.51 7.47 -1.08
C SER A 102 -0.30 7.00 0.36
N VAL A 103 0.34 5.86 0.51
CA VAL A 103 0.73 5.29 1.80
C VAL A 103 2.18 4.85 1.71
N GLU A 104 2.93 5.13 2.77
CA GLU A 104 4.26 4.59 3.01
C GLU A 104 4.19 3.64 4.22
N VAL A 105 4.70 2.43 4.07
CA VAL A 105 4.75 1.42 5.12
C VAL A 105 6.19 0.96 5.28
N LYS A 106 6.73 1.05 6.49
CA LYS A 106 7.97 0.36 6.82
C LYS A 106 7.70 -1.14 6.88
N VAL A 107 8.48 -1.91 6.15
CA VAL A 107 8.36 -3.38 6.06
C VAL A 107 9.74 -4.02 6.27
N THR A 108 9.78 -5.34 6.38
CA THR A 108 11.01 -6.16 6.34
C THR A 108 10.90 -7.22 5.24
N GLU A 109 12.00 -7.90 4.91
CA GLU A 109 11.95 -9.08 4.03
C GLU A 109 10.96 -10.15 4.54
N GLU A 110 10.84 -10.32 5.86
CA GLU A 110 9.91 -11.29 6.48
C GLU A 110 8.44 -10.99 6.22
N ASP A 111 8.07 -9.72 5.96
CA ASP A 111 6.71 -9.31 5.63
C ASP A 111 6.29 -9.73 4.21
N GLU A 112 7.24 -10.08 3.33
CA GLU A 112 7.00 -10.27 1.90
C GLU A 112 5.88 -11.28 1.59
N PRO A 113 5.80 -12.46 2.24
CA PRO A 113 4.72 -13.40 1.99
C PRO A 113 3.32 -12.81 2.27
N ALA A 114 3.19 -12.03 3.35
CA ALA A 114 1.92 -11.39 3.72
C ALA A 114 1.55 -10.24 2.78
N VAL A 115 2.53 -9.39 2.45
CA VAL A 115 2.35 -8.30 1.47
C VAL A 115 1.96 -8.87 0.11
N ARG A 116 2.64 -9.92 -0.36
CA ARG A 116 2.36 -10.57 -1.65
C ARG A 116 0.95 -11.14 -1.71
N ALA A 117 0.50 -11.82 -0.65
CA ALA A 117 -0.86 -12.35 -0.57
C ALA A 117 -1.88 -11.22 -0.70
N TRP A 118 -1.70 -10.13 0.06
CA TRP A 118 -2.59 -8.98 0.01
C TRP A 118 -2.58 -8.26 -1.35
N LEU A 119 -1.40 -8.07 -1.96
CA LEU A 119 -1.28 -7.49 -3.29
C LEU A 119 -1.95 -8.35 -4.36
N ALA A 120 -1.89 -9.68 -4.25
CA ALA A 120 -2.57 -10.57 -5.18
C ALA A 120 -4.11 -10.38 -5.13
N GLU A 121 -4.68 -10.27 -3.94
CA GLU A 121 -6.11 -9.95 -3.77
C GLU A 121 -6.46 -8.59 -4.40
N ARG A 122 -5.61 -7.57 -4.22
CA ARG A 122 -5.84 -6.24 -4.81
C ARG A 122 -5.67 -6.25 -6.34
N ALA A 123 -4.77 -7.08 -6.86
CA ALA A 123 -4.59 -7.26 -8.29
C ALA A 123 -5.82 -7.92 -8.95
N ASP A 124 -6.55 -8.78 -8.25
CA ASP A 124 -7.79 -9.37 -8.76
C ASP A 124 -8.89 -8.31 -8.95
N THR A 125 -9.01 -7.34 -8.04
CA THR A 125 -9.91 -6.18 -8.23
C THR A 125 -9.54 -5.38 -9.48
N MET A 126 -8.26 -5.07 -9.66
CA MET A 126 -7.80 -4.36 -10.87
C MET A 126 -8.04 -5.20 -12.13
N ARG A 127 -7.77 -6.51 -12.09
CA ARG A 127 -8.00 -7.40 -13.22
C ARG A 127 -9.47 -7.41 -13.61
N ALA A 128 -10.39 -7.59 -12.66
CA ALA A 128 -11.83 -7.63 -12.92
C ALA A 128 -12.34 -6.36 -13.62
N MET A 129 -11.73 -5.20 -13.37
CA MET A 129 -12.05 -3.94 -14.02
C MET A 129 -11.70 -3.94 -15.52
N TRP A 130 -10.57 -4.52 -15.90
CA TRP A 130 -10.02 -4.43 -17.26
C TRP A 130 -10.19 -5.71 -18.09
N GLU A 131 -10.35 -6.87 -17.46
CA GLU A 131 -10.52 -8.18 -18.11
C GLU A 131 -11.56 -8.18 -19.23
N PRO A 132 -12.75 -7.55 -19.09
CA PRO A 132 -13.74 -7.50 -20.19
C PRO A 132 -13.23 -6.82 -21.48
N LEU A 133 -12.16 -6.02 -21.40
CA LEU A 133 -11.53 -5.36 -22.54
C LEU A 133 -10.27 -6.10 -23.03
N LEU A 134 -9.67 -6.94 -22.20
CA LEU A 134 -8.39 -7.59 -22.46
C LEU A 134 -8.53 -9.03 -22.98
N GLY A 135 -9.69 -9.67 -22.79
CA GLY A 135 -10.00 -11.01 -23.31
C GLY A 135 -9.90 -12.08 -22.25
#